data_AF-A0A6B2DGE0-F1
#
_entry.id   AF-A0A6B2DGE0-F1
#
_cell.length_a   1.000
_cell.length_b   1.000
_cell.length_c   1.000
_cell.angle_alpha   90.00
_cell.angle_beta   90.00
_cell.angle_gamma   90.00
#
_symmetry.space_group_name_H-M   'P 1'
#
loop_
_entity.id
_entity.type
_entity.pdbx_description
1 polymer ?
#
loop_
_entity_poly.entity_id
_entity_poly.type
_entity_poly.pdbx_seq_one_letter_code
_entity_poly.pdbx_strand_id
1 'polypeptide(L)'
;RPDGALDFLGRADQQIKIRGFRVEPGEVEAVLTSDASVARAVVVARDNSLIAYVAPAGDPVALRALLAARLPEYLVPAAVVVLPEL
;
A
#
# COMPACT_ATOMS: atom_id res chain seq x y z
N ARG A 1 -8.73 -25.02 -11.80
CA ARG A 1 -7.45 -24.34 -11.48
C ARG A 1 -7.84 -22.91 -11.12
N PRO A 2 -7.88 -22.48 -9.85
CA PRO A 2 -8.26 -21.12 -9.55
C PRO A 2 -7.00 -20.29 -9.69
N ASP A 3 -6.81 -19.74 -10.89
CA ASP A 3 -5.80 -18.72 -11.11
C ASP A 3 -6.27 -17.51 -10.31
N GLY A 4 -5.64 -17.29 -9.16
CA GLY A 4 -5.85 -16.16 -8.25
C GLY A 4 -5.38 -14.84 -8.85
N ALA A 5 -5.78 -14.57 -10.09
CA ALA A 5 -5.59 -13.29 -10.72
C ALA A 5 -6.47 -12.28 -9.97
N LEU A 6 -5.85 -11.54 -9.06
CA LEU A 6 -6.35 -10.22 -8.67
C LEU A 6 -6.32 -9.38 -9.95
N ASP A 7 -7.46 -9.22 -10.58
CA ASP A 7 -7.64 -8.26 -11.66
C ASP A 7 -7.39 -6.85 -11.09
N PHE A 8 -6.16 -6.38 -11.28
CA PHE A 8 -5.75 -5.02 -10.94
C PHE A 8 -6.39 -4.04 -11.90
N LEU A 9 -7.62 -3.65 -11.60
CA LEU A 9 -8.25 -2.48 -12.19
C LEU A 9 -7.61 -1.23 -11.59
N GLY A 10 -6.42 -0.89 -12.09
CA GLY A 10 -5.75 0.36 -11.83
C GLY A 10 -6.65 1.54 -12.20
N ARG A 11 -7.25 2.14 -11.18
CA ARG A 11 -7.73 3.51 -11.21
C ARG A 11 -7.33 4.13 -9.87
N ALA A 12 -6.53 5.20 -9.93
CA ALA A 12 -5.98 5.93 -8.79
C ALA A 12 -7.05 6.55 -7.86
N ASP A 13 -8.33 6.44 -8.25
CA ASP A 13 -9.50 7.12 -7.74
C ASP A 13 -10.49 6.20 -6.99
N GLN A 14 -10.09 4.96 -6.64
CA GLN A 14 -10.91 4.10 -5.77
C GLN A 14 -10.79 4.53 -4.29
N GLN A 15 -11.63 5.47 -3.88
CA GLN A 15 -11.81 5.82 -2.48
C GLN A 15 -12.47 4.66 -1.72
N ILE A 16 -11.76 4.10 -0.75
CA ILE A 16 -12.22 2.97 0.08
C ILE A 16 -12.60 3.45 1.49
N LYS A 17 -13.52 2.73 2.15
CA LYS A 17 -13.87 3.00 3.55
C LYS A 17 -13.13 2.04 4.47
N ILE A 18 -12.34 2.58 5.39
CA ILE A 18 -11.64 1.81 6.43
C ILE A 18 -11.92 2.46 7.77
N ARG A 19 -12.52 1.70 8.70
CA ARG A 19 -12.77 2.16 10.09
C ARG A 19 -13.48 3.52 10.17
N GLY A 20 -14.38 3.81 9.23
CA GLY A 20 -15.11 5.08 9.14
C GLY A 20 -14.38 6.19 8.36
N PHE A 21 -13.12 5.99 7.98
CA PHE A 21 -12.34 6.93 7.18
C PHE A 21 -12.49 6.64 5.69
N ARG A 22 -12.54 7.71 4.90
CA ARG A 22 -12.34 7.65 3.45
C ARG A 22 -10.84 7.70 3.20
N VAL A 23 -10.34 6.68 2.53
CA VAL A 23 -8.93 6.49 2.25
C VAL A 23 -8.73 6.45 0.74
N GLU A 24 -7.67 7.13 0.30
CA GLU A 24 -7.20 7.10 -1.09
C GLU A 24 -5.88 6.30 -1.11
N PRO A 25 -5.90 5.02 -1.55
CA PRO A 25 -4.70 4.18 -1.55
C PRO A 25 -3.53 4.80 -2.31
N GLY A 26 -3.83 5.56 -3.36
CA GLY A 26 -2.83 6.29 -4.16
C GLY A 26 -1.97 7.27 -3.34
N GLU A 27 -2.49 7.82 -2.23
CA GLU A 27 -1.68 8.67 -1.33
C GLU A 27 -0.58 7.86 -0.64
N VAL A 28 -0.92 6.66 -0.16
CA VAL A 28 0.01 5.75 0.50
C VAL A 28 1.05 5.22 -0.51
N GLU A 29 0.59 4.86 -1.72
CA GLU A 29 1.46 4.44 -2.82
C GLU A 29 2.46 5.53 -3.20
N ALA A 30 2.01 6.78 -3.34
CA ALA A 30 2.87 7.91 -3.67
C ALA A 30 3.97 8.14 -2.63
N VAL A 31 3.65 8.03 -1.33
CA VAL A 31 4.65 8.13 -0.27
C VAL A 31 5.64 6.98 -0.33
N LEU A 32 5.18 5.75 -0.54
CA LEU A 32 6.05 4.57 -0.68
C LEU A 32 7.02 4.73 -1.85
N THR A 33 6.52 5.11 -3.04
CA THR A 33 7.36 5.30 -4.24
C THR A 33 8.25 6.54 -4.19
N SER A 34 8.14 7.37 -3.15
CA SER A 34 9.10 8.47 -2.92
C SER A 34 10.40 8.00 -2.27
N ASP A 35 10.42 6.78 -1.73
CA ASP A 35 11.64 6.10 -1.30
C ASP A 35 12.31 5.45 -2.53
N ALA A 36 13.57 5.76 -2.77
CA ALA A 36 14.30 5.27 -3.94
C ALA A 36 14.48 3.74 -3.96
N SER A 37 14.29 3.06 -2.82
CA SER A 37 14.31 1.60 -2.74
C SER A 37 13.02 0.96 -3.27
N VAL A 38 11.93 1.71 -3.46
CA VAL A 38 10.61 1.22 -3.88
C VAL A 38 10.29 1.67 -5.31
N ALA A 39 10.38 0.75 -6.28
CA ALA A 39 10.06 1.12 -7.67
C ALA A 39 8.54 1.10 -7.96
N ARG A 40 7.82 0.19 -7.30
CA ARG A 40 6.37 0.04 -7.42
C ARG A 40 5.77 -0.22 -6.05
N ALA A 41 4.60 0.36 -5.82
CA ALA A 41 3.79 0.12 -4.65
C ALA A 41 2.33 -0.05 -5.07
N VAL A 42 1.64 -0.93 -4.35
CA VAL A 42 0.21 -1.19 -4.48
C VAL A 42 -0.38 -1.28 -3.09
N VAL A 43 -1.47 -0.58 -2.83
CA VAL A 43 -2.15 -0.59 -1.54
C VAL A 43 -3.59 -1.05 -1.69
N VAL A 44 -3.97 -2.06 -0.91
CA VAL A 44 -5.31 -2.65 -0.93
C VAL A 44 -5.97 -2.66 0.44
N ALA A 45 -7.30 -2.67 0.45
CA ALA A 45 -8.09 -2.88 1.66
C ALA A 45 -8.27 -4.38 1.93
N ARG A 46 -8.04 -4.81 3.17
CA ARG A 46 -8.40 -6.14 3.65
C ARG A 46 -8.83 -6.07 5.11
N ASP A 47 -9.99 -6.64 5.43
CA ASP A 47 -10.50 -6.75 6.81
C ASP A 47 -10.42 -5.42 7.60
N ASN A 48 -10.93 -4.32 7.02
CA ASN A 48 -10.87 -2.96 7.59
C ASN A 48 -9.45 -2.47 7.93
N SER A 49 -8.45 -2.90 7.15
CA SER A 49 -7.06 -2.43 7.26
C SER A 49 -6.43 -2.29 5.87
N LEU A 50 -5.38 -1.50 5.77
CA LEU A 50 -4.58 -1.38 4.56
C LEU A 50 -3.44 -2.39 4.57
N ILE A 51 -3.14 -2.95 3.40
CA ILE A 51 -1.97 -3.80 3.15
C ILE A 51 -1.22 -3.18 1.97
N ALA A 52 0.08 -2.95 2.13
CA ALA A 52 0.94 -2.47 1.07
C ALA A 52 1.79 -3.61 0.50
N TYR A 53 1.79 -3.76 -0.81
CA TYR A 53 2.72 -4.61 -1.56
C TYR A 53 3.70 -3.72 -2.29
N VAL A 54 4.99 -4.06 -2.24
CA VAL A 54 6.07 -3.23 -2.79
C VAL A 54 7.10 -4.08 -3.53
N ALA A 55 7.64 -3.56 -4.64
CA ALA A 55 8.65 -4.26 -5.45
C ALA A 55 9.51 -3.34 -6.32
N PRO A 56 10.82 -3.65 -6.48
CA PRO A 56 11.69 -4.07 -5.38
C PRO A 56 11.56 -3.06 -4.24
N ALA A 57 11.85 -3.47 -3.00
CA ALA A 57 11.66 -2.62 -1.83
C ALA A 57 12.76 -2.86 -0.79
N GLY A 58 13.12 -1.82 -0.05
CA GLY A 58 14.00 -1.90 1.13
C GLY A 58 13.34 -2.60 2.32
N ASP A 59 13.84 -2.30 3.52
CA ASP A 59 13.32 -2.87 4.77
C ASP A 59 11.86 -2.45 5.05
N PRO A 60 10.91 -3.40 5.18
CA PRO A 60 9.51 -3.12 5.52
C PRO A 60 9.31 -2.28 6.78
N VAL A 61 10.21 -2.41 7.77
CA VAL A 61 10.13 -1.63 9.02
C VAL A 61 10.42 -0.16 8.74
N ALA A 62 11.45 0.13 7.94
CA ALA A 62 11.79 1.48 7.52
C ALA A 62 10.66 2.12 6.69
N LEU A 63 10.06 1.37 5.77
CA LEU A 63 8.93 1.86 4.95
C LEU A 63 7.70 2.18 5.80
N ARG A 64 7.41 1.35 6.81
CA ARG A 64 6.32 1.65 7.75
C ARG A 64 6.61 2.89 8.58
N ALA A 65 7.86 3.10 9.01
CA ALA A 65 8.27 4.30 9.73
C ALA A 65 8.16 5.56 8.86
N LEU A 66 8.56 5.48 7.58
CA LEU A 66 8.38 6.54 6.59
C LEU A 66 6.91 6.96 6.46
N LEU A 67 6.00 5.99 6.35
CA LEU A 67 4.56 6.24 6.26
C LEU A 67 4.03 6.91 7.52
N ALA A 68 4.37 6.39 8.70
CA ALA A 68 3.92 6.95 9.97
C ALA A 68 4.44 8.38 10.23
N ALA A 69 5.59 8.75 9.65
CA ALA A 69 6.13 10.10 9.75
C ALA A 69 5.43 11.12 8.83
N ARG A 70 4.72 10.67 7.79
CA ARG A 70 4.18 11.55 6.74
C ARG A 70 2.66 11.50 6.61
N LEU A 71 2.02 10.45 7.11
CA LEU A 71 0.59 10.22 6.97
C LEU A 71 -0.08 10.06 8.34
N PRO A 72 -1.38 10.42 8.45
CA PRO A 72 -2.21 10.03 9.58
C PRO A 72 -2.19 8.51 9.83
N GLU A 73 -2.34 8.11 11.09
CA GLU A 73 -2.26 6.70 11.51
C GLU A 73 -3.20 5.77 10.74
N TYR A 74 -4.41 6.23 10.39
CA TYR A 74 -5.40 5.42 9.67
C TYR A 74 -5.02 5.11 8.21
N LEU A 75 -4.02 5.81 7.65
CA LEU A 75 -3.44 5.53 6.33
C LEU A 75 -2.22 4.61 6.40
N VAL A 76 -1.69 4.34 7.60
CA VAL A 76 -0.52 3.47 7.76
C VAL A 76 -0.95 2.00 7.59
N PRO A 77 -0.40 1.26 6.62
CA PRO A 77 -0.70 -0.14 6.41
C PRO A 77 -0.44 -0.99 7.64
N ALA A 78 -1.34 -1.93 7.90
CA ALA A 78 -1.17 -2.93 8.95
C ALA A 78 0.00 -3.88 8.63
N ALA A 79 0.29 -4.09 7.34
CA ALA A 79 1.44 -4.85 6.86
C ALA A 79 2.01 -4.22 5.58
N VAL A 80 3.34 -4.36 5.43
CA VAL A 80 4.10 -4.08 4.21
C VAL A 80 4.73 -5.39 3.77
N VAL A 81 4.41 -5.83 2.55
CA VAL A 81 4.83 -7.11 1.98
C VAL A 81 5.73 -6.85 0.79
N VAL A 82 6.96 -7.35 0.84
CA VAL A 82 7.91 -7.25 -0.27
C VAL A 82 7.68 -8.41 -1.22
N LEU A 83 7.51 -8.08 -2.49
CA LEU A 83 7.41 -9.06 -3.57
C LEU A 83 8.66 -8.95 -4.45
N PRO A 84 9.08 -10.05 -5.10
CA PRO A 84 10.17 -10.00 -6.08
C PRO A 84 9.80 -9.11 -7.27
N GLU A 85 8.52 -9.06 -7.63
CA GLU A 85 7.95 -8.23 -8.70
C GLU A 85 6.45 -7.97 -8.44
N LEU A 86 5.93 -6.90 -9.06
CA LEU A 86 4.52 -6.46 -9.03
C LEU A 86 3.96 -6.41 -10.45
#